data_AF-A0A1V6Q724-F1
#
_entry.id   AF-A0A1V6Q724-F1
#
_cell.length_a   1.000
_cell.length_b   1.000
_cell.length_c   1.000
_cell.angle_alpha   90.00
_cell.angle_beta   90.00
_cell.angle_gamma   90.00
#
_symmetry.space_group_name_H-M   'P 1'
#
loop_
_entity.id
_entity.type
_entity.pdbx_description
1 polymer ?
#
loop_
_entity_poly.entity_id
_entity_poly.type
_entity_poly.pdbx_seq_one_letter_code
_entity_poly.pdbx_strand_id
1 'polypeptide(L)'
;MFAARRSATTTRQLLRTQRRWGSHAAHEPVNEGFGRSFYVTVGSIASAYLLYRVTKSNQDSGAPSFISGLIAKWTPSQETFEQRNAIHTALMEKAAEDRHLLQSQGPREAHELKHPEILNVGSPYNLAAGSRVDLSHVVAHYERKNQEIDEARVVRMKDGKSLYD
;
A
#
# COMPACT_ATOMS: atom_id res chain seq x y z
N MET A 1 8.37 1.49 -6.07
CA MET A 1 7.85 1.58 -7.45
C MET A 1 7.94 3.02 -7.90
N PHE A 2 8.96 3.36 -8.70
CA PHE A 2 9.21 4.74 -9.13
C PHE A 2 8.52 4.99 -10.48
N ALA A 3 7.61 5.95 -10.50
CA ALA A 3 6.91 6.38 -11.71
C ALA A 3 7.89 7.11 -12.64
N ALA A 4 8.24 6.48 -13.76
CA ALA A 4 9.06 7.09 -14.79
C ALA A 4 8.27 8.22 -15.49
N ARG A 5 8.68 9.47 -15.24
CA ARG A 5 8.19 10.65 -15.97
C ARG A 5 8.73 10.60 -17.39
N ARG A 6 7.88 10.22 -18.35
CA ARG A 6 8.17 10.36 -19.79
C ARG A 6 7.98 11.83 -20.18
N SER A 7 9.07 12.56 -20.36
CA SER A 7 9.06 13.89 -20.98
C SER A 7 8.94 13.74 -22.50
N ALA A 8 7.76 13.99 -23.06
CA ALA A 8 7.57 14.09 -24.50
C ALA A 8 7.96 15.51 -24.95
N THR A 9 8.98 15.63 -25.81
CA THR A 9 9.39 16.89 -26.43
C THR A 9 8.43 17.21 -27.59
N THR A 10 7.58 18.22 -27.41
CA THR A 10 6.69 18.74 -28.46
C THR A 10 7.52 19.51 -29.49
N THR A 11 7.79 18.91 -30.65
CA THR A 11 8.36 19.61 -31.80
C THR A 11 7.30 20.55 -32.38
N ARG A 12 7.38 21.85 -32.04
CA ARG A 12 6.60 22.88 -32.72
C ARG A 12 7.05 22.96 -34.18
N GLN A 13 6.30 22.33 -35.07
CA GLN A 13 6.40 22.54 -36.51
C GLN A 13 6.07 24.01 -36.80
N LEU A 14 7.10 24.80 -37.12
CA LEU A 14 6.95 26.15 -37.64
C LEU A 14 6.39 26.06 -39.07
N LEU A 15 5.06 26.14 -39.21
CA LEU A 15 4.45 26.38 -40.51
C LEU A 15 4.82 27.79 -40.98
N ARG A 16 5.71 27.81 -41.97
CA ARG A 16 6.16 28.98 -42.71
C ARG A 16 4.99 29.47 -43.60
N THR A 17 4.08 30.26 -43.04
CA THR A 17 3.09 30.99 -43.85
C THR A 17 3.80 32.09 -44.64
N GLN A 18 3.91 31.89 -45.96
CA GLN A 18 4.39 32.90 -46.89
C GLN A 18 3.47 34.13 -46.87
N ARG A 19 4.05 35.31 -46.66
CA ARG A 19 3.37 36.59 -46.88
C ARG A 19 3.28 36.82 -48.39
N ARG A 20 2.08 36.71 -48.94
CA ARG A 20 1.78 37.18 -50.30
C ARG A 20 1.28 38.62 -50.20
N TRP A 21 2.08 39.57 -50.66
CA TRP A 21 1.67 40.95 -50.85
C TRP A 21 0.90 41.04 -52.17
N GLY A 22 -0.37 41.43 -52.10
CA GLY A 22 -1.26 41.53 -53.25
C GLY A 22 -2.43 42.50 -53.01
N SER A 23 -2.22 43.73 -53.49
CA SER A 23 -3.19 44.66 -54.11
C SER A 23 -4.52 45.03 -53.41
N HIS A 24 -4.59 46.31 -53.01
CA HIS A 24 -5.74 47.23 -52.97
C HIS A 24 -7.15 46.65 -53.08
N ALA A 25 -7.84 46.57 -51.94
CA ALA A 25 -9.30 46.56 -51.85
C ALA A 25 -9.75 47.90 -51.22
N ALA A 26 -10.85 48.48 -51.72
CA ALA A 26 -11.32 49.84 -51.44
C ALA A 26 -11.51 50.15 -49.94
N HIS A 27 -11.09 51.35 -49.52
CA HIS A 27 -11.25 51.86 -48.16
C HIS A 27 -12.59 52.60 -48.00
N GLU A 28 -13.51 52.02 -47.25
CA GLU A 28 -14.57 52.77 -46.56
C GLU A 28 -13.96 53.37 -45.27
N PRO A 29 -14.25 54.64 -44.88
CA PRO A 29 -13.70 55.22 -43.66
C PRO A 29 -14.35 54.56 -42.43
N VAL A 30 -13.79 53.45 -42.00
CA VAL A 30 -14.15 52.81 -40.74
C VAL A 30 -13.52 53.63 -39.62
N ASN A 31 -14.35 54.17 -38.73
CA ASN A 31 -13.87 54.71 -37.45
C ASN A 31 -13.20 53.57 -36.68
N GLU A 32 -11.88 53.44 -36.79
CA GLU A 32 -11.09 52.46 -36.05
C GLU A 32 -11.12 52.84 -34.57
N GLY A 33 -12.10 52.31 -33.84
CA GLY A 33 -12.15 52.43 -32.39
C GLY A 33 -10.90 51.83 -31.75
N PHE A 34 -10.53 52.32 -30.57
CA PHE A 34 -9.38 51.80 -29.85
C PHE A 34 -9.44 50.27 -29.76
N GLY A 35 -8.36 49.63 -30.21
CA GLY A 35 -8.28 48.18 -30.22
C GLY A 35 -8.48 47.60 -28.81
N ARG A 36 -8.96 46.36 -28.75
CA ARG A 36 -9.21 45.64 -27.48
C ARG A 36 -8.00 45.67 -26.52
N SER A 37 -6.78 45.68 -27.07
CA SER A 37 -5.54 45.80 -26.31
C SER A 37 -5.43 47.08 -25.48
N PHE A 38 -5.92 48.22 -25.98
CA PHE A 38 -5.89 49.50 -25.28
C PHE A 38 -6.72 49.48 -23.99
N TYR A 39 -7.94 48.94 -24.05
CA TYR A 39 -8.78 48.82 -22.86
C TYR A 39 -8.19 47.82 -21.85
N VAL A 40 -7.54 46.76 -22.33
CA VAL A 40 -6.83 45.81 -21.46
C VAL A 40 -5.65 46.46 -20.76
N THR A 41 -4.87 47.30 -21.44
CA THR A 41 -3.71 47.99 -20.83
C THR A 41 -4.14 49.09 -19.86
N VAL A 42 -5.13 49.90 -20.21
CA VAL A 42 -5.66 50.92 -19.28
C VAL A 42 -6.29 50.24 -18.06
N GLY A 43 -7.04 49.16 -18.26
CA GLY A 43 -7.60 48.35 -17.17
C GLY A 43 -6.53 47.71 -16.29
N SER A 44 -5.42 47.22 -16.86
CA SER A 44 -4.33 46.64 -16.07
C SER A 44 -3.59 47.70 -15.25
N ILE A 45 -3.37 48.90 -15.80
CA ILE A 45 -2.72 50.00 -15.08
C ILE A 45 -3.62 50.47 -13.92
N ALA A 46 -4.91 50.68 -14.17
CA ALA A 46 -5.85 51.12 -13.14
C ALA A 46 -6.00 50.07 -12.02
N SER A 47 -6.10 48.79 -12.36
CA SER A 47 -6.16 47.71 -11.37
C SER A 47 -4.88 47.57 -10.56
N ALA A 48 -3.70 47.71 -11.18
CA ALA A 48 -2.42 47.71 -10.47
C ALA A 48 -2.32 48.89 -9.48
N TYR A 49 -2.80 50.08 -9.85
CA TYR A 49 -2.81 51.24 -8.95
C TYR A 49 -3.72 51.03 -7.73
N LEU A 50 -4.93 50.50 -7.95
CA LEU A 50 -5.85 50.16 -6.86
C LEU A 50 -5.24 49.11 -5.93
N LEU A 51 -4.64 48.05 -6.48
CA LEU A 51 -3.96 47.02 -5.70
C LEU A 51 -2.81 47.61 -4.88
N TYR A 52 -2.01 48.52 -5.46
CA TYR A 52 -0.95 49.21 -4.75
C TYR A 52 -1.47 50.04 -3.57
N ARG A 53 -2.55 50.82 -3.77
CA ARG A 53 -3.17 51.62 -2.71
C ARG A 53 -3.70 50.76 -1.56
N VAL A 54 -4.39 49.65 -1.88
CA VAL A 54 -4.88 48.70 -0.88
C VAL A 54 -3.73 48.00 -0.16
N THR A 55 -2.65 47.66 -0.86
CA THR A 55 -1.47 47.04 -0.24
C THR A 55 -0.79 48.00 0.72
N LYS A 56 -0.63 49.27 0.32
CA LYS A 56 -0.01 50.31 1.15
C LYS A 56 -0.83 50.62 2.41
N SER A 57 -2.15 50.72 2.28
CA SER A 57 -3.01 50.96 3.45
C SER A 57 -2.97 49.81 4.46
N ASN A 58 -2.83 48.57 4.01
CA ASN A 58 -2.63 47.41 4.89
C ASN A 58 -1.25 47.44 5.58
N GLN A 59 -0.19 47.92 4.90
CA GLN A 59 1.15 48.04 5.50
C GLN A 59 1.18 49.11 6.61
N ASP A 60 0.56 50.27 6.37
CA ASP A 60 0.57 51.39 7.32
C ASP A 60 -0.27 51.12 8.59
N SER A 61 -1.28 50.25 8.50
CA SER A 61 -2.21 49.95 9.61
C SER A 61 -1.74 48.82 10.53
N GLY A 62 -0.65 48.11 10.20
CA GLY A 62 -0.09 47.02 11.02
C GLY A 62 -1.00 45.81 11.22
N ALA A 63 -2.22 45.83 10.66
CA ALA A 63 -3.19 44.76 10.73
C ALA A 63 -2.90 43.72 9.63
N PRO A 64 -3.20 42.43 9.88
CA PRO A 64 -3.09 41.42 8.83
C PRO A 64 -4.01 41.79 7.66
N SER A 65 -3.47 41.73 6.44
CA SER A 65 -4.24 42.06 5.24
C SER A 65 -5.50 41.21 5.13
N PHE A 66 -6.56 41.74 4.52
CA PHE A 66 -7.80 40.98 4.26
C PHE A 66 -7.52 39.62 3.61
N ILE A 67 -6.58 39.57 2.67
CA ILE A 67 -6.14 38.34 2.00
C ILE A 67 -5.50 37.37 3.01
N SER A 68 -4.64 37.86 3.91
CA SER A 68 -4.06 37.04 4.98
C SER A 68 -5.13 36.47 5.92
N GLY A 69 -6.14 37.27 6.28
CA GLY A 69 -7.29 36.81 7.07
C GLY A 69 -8.11 35.73 6.37
N LEU A 70 -8.32 35.85 5.05
CA LEU A 70 -8.97 34.80 4.26
C LEU A 70 -8.13 33.53 4.21
N ILE A 71 -6.82 33.65 3.98
CA ILE A 71 -5.91 32.50 3.98
C ILE A 71 -5.95 31.82 5.35
N ALA A 72 -5.79 32.57 6.44
CA ALA A 72 -5.82 32.03 7.80
C ALA A 72 -7.15 31.34 8.15
N LYS A 73 -8.29 31.80 7.60
CA LYS A 73 -9.59 31.15 7.79
C LYS A 73 -9.67 29.77 7.13
N TRP A 74 -9.00 29.57 6.00
CA TRP A 74 -9.06 28.34 5.21
C TRP A 74 -7.82 27.45 5.37
N THR A 75 -6.72 27.99 5.89
CA THR A 75 -5.49 27.26 6.17
C THR A 75 -5.54 26.68 7.59
N PRO A 76 -5.44 25.35 7.75
CA PRO A 76 -5.35 24.73 9.07
C PRO A 76 -4.16 25.26 9.87
N SER A 77 -4.29 25.27 11.20
CA SER A 77 -3.20 25.73 12.06
C SER A 77 -1.97 24.81 11.93
N GLN A 78 -0.79 25.37 12.15
CA GLN A 78 0.46 24.61 12.11
C GLN A 78 0.43 23.41 13.06
N GLU A 79 -0.19 23.56 14.23
CA GLU A 79 -0.39 22.48 15.20
C GLU A 79 -1.11 21.26 14.61
N THR A 80 -2.14 21.47 13.77
CA THR A 80 -2.84 20.34 13.12
C THR A 80 -1.94 19.61 12.13
N PHE A 81 -1.01 20.30 11.47
CA PHE A 81 -0.03 19.67 10.60
C PHE A 81 1.00 18.88 11.40
N GLU A 82 1.47 19.43 12.52
CA GLU A 82 2.40 18.74 13.43
C GLU A 82 1.78 17.47 14.01
N GLN A 83 0.53 17.54 14.48
CA GLN A 83 -0.22 16.36 14.97
C GLN A 83 -0.39 15.30 13.88
N ARG A 84 -0.75 15.70 12.66
CA ARG A 84 -0.88 14.76 11.52
C ARG A 84 0.46 14.12 11.18
N ASN A 85 1.54 14.90 11.14
CA ASN A 85 2.87 14.40 10.87
C ASN A 85 3.29 13.39 11.94
N ALA A 86 3.05 13.68 13.22
CA ALA A 86 3.34 12.76 14.33
C ALA A 86 2.57 11.43 14.22
N ILE A 87 1.29 11.48 13.83
CA ILE A 87 0.49 10.27 13.59
C ILE A 87 1.05 9.48 12.40
N HIS A 88 1.41 10.15 11.31
CA HIS A 88 1.96 9.50 10.13
C HIS A 88 3.32 8.85 10.40
N THR A 89 4.20 9.50 11.18
CA THR A 89 5.49 8.93 11.57
C THR A 89 5.30 7.71 12.46
N ALA A 90 4.45 7.81 13.49
CA ALA A 90 4.15 6.68 14.39
C ALA A 90 3.53 5.49 13.64
N LEU A 91 2.64 5.74 12.68
CA LEU A 91 2.06 4.69 11.84
C LEU A 91 3.12 4.03 10.95
N MET A 92 4.01 4.82 10.36
CA MET A 92 5.09 4.29 9.51
C MET A 92 6.09 3.44 10.32
N GLU A 93 6.44 3.88 11.53
CA GLU A 93 7.30 3.12 12.44
C GLU A 93 6.67 1.78 12.80
N LYS A 94 5.41 1.78 13.23
CA LYS A 94 4.68 0.55 13.51
C LYS A 94 4.55 -0.37 12.29
N ALA A 95 4.27 0.18 11.12
CA ALA A 95 4.20 -0.60 9.89
C ALA A 95 5.55 -1.21 9.50
N ALA A 96 6.66 -0.52 9.79
CA ALA A 96 8.01 -1.05 9.57
C ALA A 96 8.34 -2.17 10.57
N GLU A 97 7.95 -2.03 11.83
CA GLU A 97 8.08 -3.08 12.86
C GLU A 97 7.28 -4.34 12.46
N ASP A 98 6.01 -4.17 12.10
CA ASP A 98 5.15 -5.29 11.67
C ASP A 98 5.70 -5.97 10.42
N ARG A 99 6.24 -5.19 9.47
CA ARG A 99 6.89 -5.74 8.28
C ARG A 99 8.13 -6.55 8.65
N HIS A 100 8.92 -6.09 9.61
CA HIS A 100 10.08 -6.82 10.08
C HIS A 100 9.68 -8.13 10.77
N LEU A 101 8.62 -8.14 11.57
CA LEU A 101 8.15 -9.34 12.26
C LEU A 101 7.48 -10.35 11.32
N LEU A 102 6.64 -9.89 10.39
CA LEU A 102 5.75 -10.75 9.61
C LEU A 102 6.25 -11.04 8.20
N GLN A 103 7.05 -10.15 7.60
CA GLN A 103 7.49 -10.25 6.20
C GLN A 103 9.01 -10.44 6.04
N SER A 104 9.79 -10.50 7.13
CA SER A 104 11.24 -10.76 7.04
C SER A 104 11.56 -12.15 6.52
N GLN A 105 10.73 -13.13 6.85
CA GLN A 105 10.78 -14.43 6.23
C GLN A 105 10.03 -14.32 4.90
N GLY A 106 10.77 -14.24 3.80
CA GLY A 106 10.20 -14.32 2.46
C GLY A 106 9.31 -15.57 2.28
N PRO A 107 8.62 -15.71 1.14
CA PRO A 107 7.85 -16.92 0.87
C PRO A 107 8.68 -18.14 1.23
N ARG A 108 8.14 -19.03 2.07
CA ARG A 108 8.80 -20.29 2.38
C ARG A 108 9.20 -20.92 1.06
N GLU A 109 10.47 -21.26 0.93
CA GLU A 109 11.01 -21.93 -0.26
C GLU A 109 10.41 -23.34 -0.29
N ALA A 110 9.16 -23.44 -0.73
CA ALA A 110 8.44 -24.68 -0.92
C ALA A 110 8.65 -25.10 -2.36
N HIS A 111 9.54 -26.06 -2.56
CA HIS A 111 9.73 -26.69 -3.86
C HIS A 111 8.63 -27.71 -4.09
N GLU A 112 7.85 -27.54 -5.14
CA GLU A 112 6.88 -28.54 -5.56
C GLU A 112 7.62 -29.76 -6.09
N LEU A 113 7.58 -30.86 -5.33
CA LEU A 113 8.15 -32.13 -5.76
C LEU A 113 7.17 -32.78 -6.74
N LYS A 114 7.66 -33.18 -7.92
CA LYS A 114 6.87 -33.98 -8.89
C LYS A 114 6.46 -35.34 -8.31
N HIS A 115 7.24 -35.85 -7.35
CA HIS A 115 7.12 -37.17 -6.77
C HIS A 115 7.32 -37.14 -5.25
N PRO A 116 6.37 -36.56 -4.47
CA PRO A 116 6.48 -36.50 -3.01
C PRO A 116 6.51 -37.88 -2.35
N GLU A 117 6.01 -38.91 -3.02
CA GLU A 117 6.00 -40.30 -2.57
C GLU A 117 7.40 -40.87 -2.35
N ILE A 118 8.45 -40.31 -2.96
CA ILE A 118 9.82 -40.79 -2.76
C ILE A 118 10.30 -40.60 -1.31
N LEU A 119 9.74 -39.62 -0.59
CA LEU A 119 10.02 -39.42 0.83
C LEU A 119 9.51 -40.58 1.68
N ASN A 120 8.56 -41.35 1.15
CA ASN A 120 8.05 -42.55 1.81
C ASN A 120 8.84 -43.82 1.46
N VAL A 121 9.73 -43.75 0.47
CA VAL A 121 10.53 -44.89 0.01
C VAL A 121 11.88 -44.87 0.71
N GLY A 122 12.16 -45.88 1.53
CA GLY A 122 13.50 -46.11 2.10
C GLY A 122 13.57 -46.30 3.61
N SER A 123 12.52 -45.92 4.35
CA SER A 123 12.42 -46.30 5.76
C SER A 123 11.79 -47.68 5.89
N PRO A 124 12.43 -48.64 6.60
CA PRO A 124 11.87 -49.97 6.81
C PRO A 124 10.60 -49.96 7.67
N TYR A 125 10.27 -48.82 8.29
CA TYR A 125 9.10 -48.64 9.14
C TYR A 125 8.01 -47.79 8.48
N ASN A 126 8.26 -47.20 7.31
CA ASN A 126 7.26 -46.38 6.63
C ASN A 126 6.34 -47.25 5.80
N LEU A 127 5.04 -47.04 5.99
CA LEU A 127 3.99 -47.84 5.38
C LEU A 127 3.27 -46.98 4.36
N ALA A 128 3.15 -47.50 3.15
CA ALA A 128 2.29 -46.87 2.15
C ALA A 128 0.86 -46.77 2.71
N ALA A 129 0.22 -45.63 2.48
CA ALA A 129 -1.18 -45.45 2.85
C ALA A 129 -2.03 -46.59 2.25
N GLY A 130 -2.74 -47.33 3.11
CA GLY A 130 -3.54 -48.50 2.71
C GLY A 130 -2.83 -49.85 2.81
N SER A 131 -1.52 -49.89 3.09
CA SER A 131 -0.81 -51.13 3.45
C SER A 131 -0.94 -51.42 4.95
N ARG A 132 -1.06 -52.70 5.32
CA ARG A 132 -1.10 -53.17 6.71
C ARG A 132 0.17 -53.95 7.01
N VAL A 133 0.83 -53.66 8.13
CA VAL A 133 1.92 -54.51 8.66
C VAL A 133 1.32 -55.75 9.29
N ASP A 134 2.03 -56.87 9.17
CA ASP A 134 1.70 -58.04 9.95
C ASP A 134 1.96 -57.79 11.44
N LEU A 135 0.87 -57.70 12.20
CA LEU A 135 0.90 -57.49 13.66
C LEU A 135 0.82 -58.83 14.43
N SER A 136 0.90 -59.98 13.76
CA SER A 136 0.76 -61.32 14.36
C SER A 136 1.61 -61.50 15.61
N HIS A 137 2.86 -61.06 15.59
CA HIS A 137 3.77 -61.15 16.72
C HIS A 137 3.31 -60.32 17.94
N VAL A 138 2.78 -59.12 17.69
CA VAL A 138 2.24 -58.24 18.74
C VAL A 138 0.97 -58.85 19.33
N VAL A 139 0.08 -59.37 18.47
CA VAL A 139 -1.13 -60.09 18.90
C VAL A 139 -0.74 -61.27 19.79
N ALA A 140 0.17 -62.14 19.34
CA ALA A 140 0.62 -63.30 20.10
C ALA A 140 1.24 -62.93 21.46
N HIS A 141 2.00 -61.82 21.53
CA HIS A 141 2.55 -61.32 22.79
C HIS A 141 1.45 -60.92 23.78
N TYR A 142 0.44 -60.16 23.33
CA TYR A 142 -0.66 -59.73 24.20
C TYR A 142 -1.60 -60.87 24.57
N GLU A 143 -1.83 -61.83 23.67
CA GLU A 143 -2.56 -63.05 23.99
C GLU A 143 -1.88 -63.83 25.11
N ARG A 144 -0.55 -64.03 25.03
CA ARG A 144 0.23 -64.66 26.09
C ARG A 144 0.12 -63.89 27.42
N LYS A 145 0.31 -62.57 27.37
CA LYS A 145 0.19 -61.71 28.56
C LYS A 145 -1.19 -61.80 29.20
N ASN A 146 -2.25 -61.87 28.40
CA ASN A 146 -3.61 -62.01 28.91
C ASN A 146 -3.82 -63.37 29.57
N GLN A 147 -3.30 -64.46 28.97
CA GLN A 147 -3.34 -65.79 29.56
C GLN A 147 -2.64 -65.83 30.93
N GLU A 148 -1.44 -65.25 31.04
CA GLU A 148 -0.71 -65.15 32.31
C GLU A 148 -1.49 -64.37 33.39
N ILE A 149 -2.15 -63.28 32.99
CA ILE A 149 -3.00 -62.47 33.90
C ILE A 149 -4.22 -63.30 34.35
N ASP A 150 -4.85 -64.03 33.44
CA ASP A 150 -6.01 -64.87 33.75
C ASP A 150 -5.63 -66.04 34.65
N GLU A 151 -4.49 -66.69 34.41
CA GLU A 151 -3.93 -67.71 35.31
C GLU A 151 -3.65 -67.14 36.71
N ALA A 152 -2.99 -65.98 36.79
CA ALA A 152 -2.74 -65.31 38.06
C ALA A 152 -4.05 -64.93 38.78
N ARG A 153 -5.08 -64.52 38.02
CA ARG A 153 -6.41 -64.23 38.55
C ARG A 153 -7.08 -65.49 39.11
N VAL A 154 -6.99 -66.62 38.42
CA VAL A 154 -7.52 -67.91 38.90
C VAL A 154 -6.79 -68.38 40.16
N VAL A 155 -5.48 -68.19 40.25
CA VAL A 155 -4.71 -68.47 41.48
C VAL A 155 -5.19 -67.58 42.64
N ARG A 156 -5.34 -66.27 42.42
CA ARG A 156 -5.87 -65.35 43.45
C ARG A 156 -7.29 -65.71 43.91
N MET A 157 -8.15 -66.16 43.01
CA MET A 157 -9.48 -66.67 43.36
C MET A 157 -9.39 -67.88 44.31
N LYS A 158 -8.46 -68.81 44.05
CA LYS A 158 -8.24 -69.98 44.92
C LYS A 158 -7.70 -69.59 46.29
N ASP A 159 -6.86 -68.56 46.35
CA ASP A 159 -6.31 -68.01 47.60
C ASP A 159 -7.29 -67.09 48.36
N GLY A 160 -8.50 -66.88 47.86
CA GLY A 160 -9.54 -66.06 48.51
C GLY A 160 -9.30 -64.54 48.47
N LYS A 161 -8.42 -64.07 47.58
CA LYS A 161 -8.08 -62.63 47.43
C LYS A 161 -8.91 -61.96 46.32
N SER A 162 -9.09 -60.64 46.42
CA SER A 162 -9.84 -59.80 45.47
C SER A 162 -9.30 -59.89 44.02
N LEU A 163 -10.18 -59.73 43.03
CA LEU A 163 -9.86 -59.84 41.60
C LEU A 163 -9.14 -58.62 41.01
N TYR A 164 -9.36 -57.45 41.62
CA TYR A 164 -9.12 -56.15 41.03
C TYR A 164 -8.16 -55.27 41.85
N ASP A 165 -7.61 -55.81 42.94
CA ASP A 165 -6.56 -55.19 43.75
C ASP A 165 -5.17 -55.75 43.38
#